data_AF-A0A2V8A4Q6-F1
#
_entry.id   AF-A0A2V8A4Q6-F1
#
_cell.length_a   1.000
_cell.length_b   1.000
_cell.length_c   1.000
_cell.angle_alpha   90.00
_cell.angle_beta   90.00
_cell.angle_gamma   90.00
#
_symmetry.space_group_name_H-M   'P 1'
#
loop_
_entity.id
_entity.type
_entity.pdbx_description
1 polymer ?
#
loop_
_entity_poly.entity_id
_entity_poly.type
_entity_poly.pdbx_seq_one_letter_code
_entity_poly.pdbx_strand_id
1 'polypeptide(L)'
;MLKIDDDDGIVVIVAARRTTGPVLRKGPFKGKHVELASTASIERLENIADDFMLKIFGLEPGEYLITDLSSLHDFVGVEDLEFVDILARIRDVYHLDVADLPSGNLLEIFERLHERAAN
;
A
#
# COMPACT_ATOMS: atom_id res chain seq x y z
N MET A 1 7.26 9.76 -5.43
CA MET A 1 7.43 8.37 -4.98
C MET A 1 8.92 8.07 -5.03
N LEU A 2 9.59 8.03 -3.88
CA LEU A 2 10.95 7.51 -3.80
C LEU A 2 10.87 6.08 -3.28
N LYS A 3 11.36 5.13 -4.08
CA LYS A 3 11.65 3.76 -3.66
C LYS A 3 13.09 3.76 -3.15
N ILE A 4 13.28 3.48 -1.87
CA ILE A 4 14.61 3.28 -1.29
C ILE A 4 14.83 1.77 -1.24
N ASP A 5 15.83 1.30 -1.97
CA ASP A 5 16.34 -0.06 -1.92
C ASP A 5 17.52 -0.04 -0.95
N ASP A 6 17.39 -0.72 0.18
CA ASP A 6 18.49 -0.97 1.13
C ASP A 6 18.61 -2.50 1.26
N ASP A 7 19.83 -3.01 1.33
CA ASP A 7 20.19 -4.45 1.35
C ASP A 7 19.47 -5.27 2.47
N ASP A 8 18.80 -4.60 3.41
CA ASP A 8 18.01 -5.16 4.51
C ASP A 8 16.50 -5.34 4.21
N GLY A 9 16.05 -5.11 2.98
CA GLY A 9 14.70 -5.51 2.52
C GLY A 9 13.52 -4.67 3.03
N ILE A 10 13.75 -3.46 3.56
CA ILE A 10 12.66 -2.56 3.98
C ILE A 10 12.37 -1.53 2.88
N VAL A 11 11.27 -1.71 2.15
CA VAL A 11 10.77 -0.73 1.17
C VAL A 11 10.02 0.37 1.92
N VAL A 12 10.61 1.56 2.04
CA VAL A 12 9.94 2.74 2.60
C VAL A 12 9.47 3.66 1.48
N ILE A 13 8.15 3.83 1.35
CA ILE A 13 7.54 4.76 0.38
C ILE A 13 7.44 6.15 1.02
N VAL A 14 8.18 7.12 0.49
CA VAL A 14 8.19 8.51 1.00
C VAL A 14 7.57 9.46 -0.04
N ALA A 15 6.49 10.15 0.35
CA ALA A 15 5.88 11.24 -0.41
C ALA A 15 6.26 12.57 0.25
N ALA A 16 7.04 13.43 -0.44
CA ALA A 16 7.55 14.67 0.16
C ALA A 16 6.57 15.85 0.03
N ARG A 17 6.07 16.37 1.16
CA ARG A 17 5.63 17.77 1.32
C ARG A 17 6.41 18.42 2.49
N ARG A 18 6.29 19.74 2.68
CA ARG A 18 7.11 20.51 3.64
C ARG A 18 6.50 20.45 5.05
N THR A 19 7.00 19.60 5.97
CA THR A 19 7.66 19.92 7.27
C THR A 19 7.85 18.70 8.24
N THR A 20 8.90 18.78 9.09
CA THR A 20 9.28 18.03 10.33
C THR A 20 9.42 16.50 10.38
N GLY A 21 9.76 15.82 9.29
CA GLY A 21 10.26 14.43 9.36
C GLY A 21 11.70 14.31 9.92
N PRO A 22 12.15 13.14 10.43
CA PRO A 22 13.55 12.92 10.77
C PRO A 22 14.46 13.17 9.56
N VAL A 23 15.60 13.82 9.81
CA VAL A 23 16.58 14.16 8.78
C VAL A 23 17.52 12.98 8.57
N LEU A 24 17.61 12.50 7.33
CA LEU A 24 18.56 11.45 6.96
C LEU A 24 19.99 11.94 7.19
N ARG A 25 20.76 11.21 8.00
CA ARG A 25 22.10 11.62 8.43
C ARG A 25 23.21 11.11 7.50
N LYS A 26 22.92 10.13 6.65
CA LYS A 26 23.87 9.44 5.76
C LYS A 26 23.18 9.10 4.43
N GLY A 27 23.98 8.66 3.45
CA GLY A 27 23.50 8.25 2.13
C GLY A 27 23.22 9.42 1.16
N PRO A 28 22.79 9.11 -0.08
CA PRO A 28 22.56 10.10 -1.14
C PRO A 28 21.45 11.11 -0.81
N PHE A 29 20.60 10.80 0.16
CA PHE A 29 19.51 11.66 0.63
C PHE A 29 19.82 12.39 1.95
N LYS A 30 21.10 12.48 2.35
CA LYS A 30 21.52 13.21 3.56
C LYS A 30 20.96 14.64 3.56
N GLY A 31 20.38 15.05 4.68
CA GLY A 31 19.79 16.38 4.85
C GLY A 31 18.34 16.49 4.35
N LYS A 32 17.76 15.42 3.78
CA LYS A 32 16.34 15.37 3.43
C LYS A 32 15.51 14.89 4.62
N HIS A 33 14.27 15.37 4.68
CA HIS A 33 13.26 14.90 5.64
C HIS A 33 12.52 13.71 5.06
N VAL A 34 12.28 12.70 5.88
CA VAL A 34 11.38 11.58 5.56
C VAL A 34 10.02 11.84 6.19
N GLU A 35 8.99 11.91 5.37
CA GLU A 35 7.60 12.03 5.82
C GLU A 35 6.85 10.77 5.39
N LEU A 36 6.24 10.10 6.36
CA LEU A 36 5.33 9.00 6.09
C LEU A 36 3.99 9.59 5.65
N ALA A 37 3.39 9.00 4.64
CA ALA A 37 2.02 9.31 4.29
C ALA A 37 1.09 8.94 5.45
N SER A 38 -0.03 9.66 5.57
CA SER A 38 -1.08 9.38 6.56
C SER A 38 -1.52 7.91 6.47
N THR A 39 -1.81 7.31 7.61
CA THR A 39 -2.45 5.98 7.75
C THR A 39 -3.88 6.09 8.27
N ALA A 40 -4.32 7.30 8.63
CA ALA A 40 -5.55 7.51 9.39
C ALA A 40 -6.82 7.05 8.66
N SER A 41 -6.82 6.99 7.33
CA SER A 41 -7.99 6.52 6.58
C SER A 41 -8.02 5.02 6.44
N ILE A 42 -6.88 4.40 6.15
CA ILE A 42 -6.76 2.94 6.13
C ILE A 42 -7.00 2.35 7.52
N GLU A 43 -6.54 2.99 8.61
CA GLU A 43 -6.80 2.54 9.99
C GLU A 43 -8.30 2.46 10.31
N ARG A 44 -9.13 3.34 9.74
CA ARG A 44 -10.60 3.25 9.90
C ARG A 44 -11.21 2.03 9.22
N LEU A 45 -10.48 1.43 8.28
CA LEU A 45 -10.86 0.28 7.49
C LEU A 45 -9.97 -0.93 7.81
N GLU A 46 -9.36 -0.98 9.00
CA GLU A 46 -8.34 -2.00 9.37
C GLU A 46 -8.80 -3.43 9.09
N ASN A 47 -10.05 -3.77 9.44
CA ASN A 47 -10.56 -5.13 9.22
C ASN A 47 -10.63 -5.51 7.74
N ILE A 48 -10.92 -4.55 6.87
CA ILE A 48 -10.95 -4.74 5.42
C ILE A 48 -9.53 -4.81 4.88
N ALA A 49 -8.63 -3.95 5.38
CA ALA A 49 -7.24 -3.96 5.02
C ALA A 49 -6.59 -5.31 5.37
N ASP A 50 -6.77 -5.80 6.58
CA ASP A 50 -6.20 -7.06 7.06
C ASP A 50 -6.71 -8.26 6.26
N ASP A 51 -8.03 -8.33 6.02
CA ASP A 51 -8.63 -9.38 5.19
C ASP A 51 -8.11 -9.32 3.73
N PHE A 52 -7.95 -8.11 3.19
CA PHE A 52 -7.41 -7.90 1.86
C PHE A 52 -5.96 -8.35 1.75
N MET A 53 -5.09 -7.90 2.65
CA MET A 53 -3.68 -8.24 2.64
C MET A 53 -3.46 -9.75 2.79
N LEU A 54 -4.22 -10.40 3.66
CA LEU A 54 -4.17 -11.84 3.84
C LEU A 54 -4.64 -12.59 2.59
N LYS A 55 -5.80 -12.24 2.02
CA LYS A 55 -6.38 -13.01 0.91
C LYS A 55 -5.70 -12.77 -0.43
N ILE A 56 -5.22 -11.55 -0.69
CA ILE A 56 -4.61 -11.18 -1.97
C ILE A 56 -3.10 -11.41 -1.96
N PHE A 57 -2.42 -11.13 -0.85
CA PHE A 57 -0.96 -11.20 -0.78
C PHE A 57 -0.43 -12.25 0.20
N GLY A 58 -1.30 -12.92 0.97
CA GLY A 58 -0.87 -13.91 1.95
C GLY A 58 -0.20 -13.32 3.20
N LEU A 59 -0.31 -12.01 3.42
CA LEU A 59 0.40 -11.30 4.49
C LEU A 59 -0.49 -11.13 5.73
N GLU A 60 0.01 -11.55 6.89
CA GLU A 60 -0.66 -11.38 8.19
C GLU A 60 -0.50 -9.94 8.72
N PRO A 61 -1.41 -9.48 9.61
CA PRO A 61 -1.25 -8.19 10.28
C PRO A 61 0.11 -8.08 10.99
N GLY A 62 0.87 -7.04 10.64
CA GLY A 62 2.24 -6.82 11.12
C GLY A 62 3.34 -7.26 10.15
N GLU A 63 3.00 -8.02 9.11
CA GLU A 63 3.94 -8.37 8.02
C GLU A 63 3.97 -7.32 6.89
N TYR A 64 3.06 -6.34 6.93
CA TYR A 64 2.98 -5.25 5.96
C TYR A 64 2.88 -3.88 6.63
N LEU A 65 3.24 -2.85 5.87
CA LEU A 65 3.00 -1.45 6.18
C LEU A 65 2.36 -0.77 4.98
N ILE A 66 1.14 -0.28 5.15
CA ILE A 66 0.38 0.46 4.13
C ILE A 66 -0.03 1.83 4.66
N THR A 67 -0.16 2.77 3.74
CA THR A 67 -0.56 4.16 4.00
C THR A 67 -1.69 4.55 3.06
N ASP A 68 -2.35 5.68 3.31
CA ASP A 68 -3.42 6.22 2.48
C ASP A 68 -2.97 6.46 1.00
N LEU A 69 -1.65 6.49 0.74
CA LEU A 69 -1.07 6.64 -0.60
C LEU A 69 -0.56 5.32 -1.21
N SER A 70 -0.64 4.20 -0.48
CA SER A 70 -0.23 2.89 -0.98
C SER A 70 -1.13 2.42 -2.12
N SER A 71 -0.54 1.68 -3.05
CA SER A 71 -1.19 1.20 -4.27
C SER A 71 -0.83 -0.26 -4.55
N LEU A 72 -1.61 -0.93 -5.39
CA LEU A 72 -1.32 -2.28 -5.87
C LEU A 72 0.05 -2.37 -6.57
N HIS A 73 0.52 -1.28 -7.17
CA HIS A 73 1.85 -1.22 -7.81
C HIS A 73 3.00 -1.39 -6.81
N ASP A 74 2.79 -1.05 -5.54
CA ASP A 74 3.79 -1.19 -4.49
C ASP A 74 4.03 -2.67 -4.11
N PHE A 75 3.11 -3.55 -4.49
CA PHE A 75 3.12 -4.99 -4.16
C PHE A 75 3.40 -5.88 -5.38
N VAL A 76 3.69 -5.31 -6.54
CA VAL A 76 4.12 -6.10 -7.71
C VAL A 76 5.47 -6.74 -7.41
N GLY A 77 5.59 -8.05 -7.69
CA GLY A 77 6.76 -8.87 -7.37
C GLY A 77 6.75 -9.47 -5.97
N VAL A 78 5.78 -9.15 -5.11
CA VAL A 78 5.52 -9.92 -3.88
C VAL A 78 5.00 -11.29 -4.29
N GLU A 79 5.62 -12.35 -3.78
CA GLU A 79 5.33 -13.74 -4.17
C GLU A 79 5.39 -13.99 -5.70
N ASP A 80 6.26 -13.26 -6.42
CA ASP A 80 6.35 -13.30 -7.88
C ASP A 80 5.04 -12.93 -8.63
N LEU A 81 4.13 -12.20 -7.97
CA LEU A 81 2.87 -11.75 -8.57
C LEU A 81 3.06 -10.56 -9.51
N GLU A 82 2.56 -10.69 -10.74
CA GLU A 82 2.45 -9.56 -11.66
C GLU A 82 1.18 -8.74 -11.39
N PHE A 83 1.14 -7.49 -11.85
CA PHE A 83 -0.01 -6.61 -11.65
C PHE A 83 -1.32 -7.22 -12.17
N VAL A 84 -1.28 -7.93 -13.29
CA VAL A 84 -2.45 -8.61 -13.88
C VAL A 84 -2.95 -9.74 -12.97
N ASP A 85 -2.05 -10.46 -12.31
CA ASP A 85 -2.40 -11.54 -11.38
C ASP A 85 -3.10 -10.97 -10.14
N ILE A 86 -2.61 -9.84 -9.63
CA ILE A 86 -3.23 -9.12 -8.51
C ILE A 86 -4.67 -8.71 -8.88
N LEU A 87 -4.87 -8.11 -10.07
CA LEU A 87 -6.21 -7.72 -10.54
C LEU A 87 -7.15 -8.93 -10.67
N ALA A 88 -6.66 -10.04 -11.25
CA ALA A 88 -7.43 -11.27 -11.39
C ALA A 88 -7.84 -11.82 -10.01
N ARG A 89 -6.91 -11.86 -9.06
CA ARG A 89 -7.16 -12.36 -7.70
C ARG A 89 -8.18 -11.50 -6.94
N ILE A 90 -8.11 -10.17 -7.07
CA ILE A 90 -9.12 -9.26 -6.47
C ILE A 90 -10.51 -9.56 -7.04
N ARG A 91 -10.61 -9.73 -8.36
CA ARG A 91 -11.88 -10.06 -9.02
C ARG A 91 -12.42 -11.42 -8.58
N ASP A 92 -11.56 -12.40 -8.41
CA ASP A 92 -11.98 -13.76 -8.06
C ASP A 92 -12.40 -13.87 -6.58
N VAL A 93 -11.68 -13.19 -5.67
CA VAL A 93 -11.94 -13.23 -4.23
C VAL A 93 -13.10 -12.31 -3.82
N TYR A 94 -13.14 -11.09 -4.36
CA TYR A 94 -14.09 -10.05 -3.92
C TYR A 94 -15.20 -9.76 -4.94
N HIS A 95 -15.16 -10.38 -6.12
CA HIS A 95 -16.07 -10.09 -7.23
C HIS A 95 -16.10 -8.59 -7.58
N LEU A 96 -14.97 -7.93 -7.38
CA LEU A 96 -14.77 -6.50 -7.60
C LEU A 96 -13.77 -6.32 -8.75
N ASP A 97 -14.21 -5.60 -9.79
CA ASP A 97 -13.29 -5.14 -10.81
C ASP A 97 -12.70 -3.79 -10.37
N VAL A 98 -11.37 -3.72 -10.34
CA VAL A 98 -10.61 -2.52 -9.99
C VAL A 98 -9.67 -2.09 -11.12
N ALA A 99 -9.80 -2.71 -12.30
CA ALA A 99 -9.04 -2.31 -13.49
C ALA A 99 -9.42 -0.88 -13.97
N ASP A 100 -10.57 -0.36 -13.52
CA ASP A 100 -11.02 1.00 -13.75
C ASP A 100 -10.32 2.04 -12.85
N LEU A 101 -9.53 1.61 -11.87
CA LEU A 101 -8.74 2.47 -10.98
C LEU A 101 -7.28 2.55 -11.48
N PRO A 102 -6.90 3.58 -12.25
CA PRO A 102 -5.56 3.66 -12.83
C PRO A 102 -4.47 3.90 -11.77
N SER A 103 -4.85 4.44 -10.61
CA SER A 103 -3.97 4.63 -9.46
C SER A 103 -3.64 3.31 -8.76
N GLY A 104 -4.54 2.31 -8.85
CA GLY A 104 -4.51 1.11 -8.02
C GLY A 104 -4.47 1.42 -6.53
N ASN A 105 -4.95 2.59 -6.09
CA ASN A 105 -4.82 3.01 -4.70
C ASN A 105 -5.61 2.08 -3.75
N LEU A 106 -4.96 1.65 -2.67
CA LEU A 106 -5.56 0.69 -1.73
C LEU A 106 -6.74 1.28 -0.96
N LEU A 107 -6.66 2.55 -0.55
CA LEU A 107 -7.74 3.21 0.18
C LEU A 107 -9.02 3.25 -0.67
N GLU A 108 -8.91 3.64 -1.95
CA GLU A 108 -10.06 3.64 -2.87
C GLU A 108 -10.68 2.23 -3.04
N ILE A 109 -9.84 1.19 -3.07
CA ILE A 109 -10.30 -0.19 -3.15
C ILE A 109 -11.02 -0.60 -1.86
N PHE A 110 -10.48 -0.26 -0.70
CA PHE A 110 -11.07 -0.60 0.61
C PHE A 110 -12.40 0.12 0.82
N GLU A 111 -12.52 1.37 0.40
CA GLU A 111 -13.79 2.12 0.44
C GLU A 111 -14.86 1.42 -0.40
N ARG A 112 -14.54 0.99 -1.63
CA ARG A 112 -15.47 0.23 -2.48
C ARG A 112 -15.91 -1.09 -1.85
N LEU A 113 -15.00 -1.80 -1.18
CA LEU A 113 -15.32 -3.03 -0.45
C LEU A 113 -16.24 -2.74 0.74
N HIS A 114 -15.97 -1.67 1.49
CA HIS A 114 -16.79 -1.25 2.62
C HIS A 114 -18.22 -0.90 2.19
N GLU A 115 -18.37 -0.10 1.14
CA GLU A 115 -19.68 0.31 0.59
C GLU A 115 -20.50 -0.89 0.10
N ARG A 116 -19.84 -1.90 -0.47
CA ARG A 116 -20.51 -3.14 -0.86
C ARG A 116 -20.96 -3.98 0.32
N ALA A 117 -20.16 -4.08 1.38
CA ALA A 117 -20.52 -4.84 2.57
C ALA A 117 -21.66 -4.18 3.38
N ALA A 118 -21.87 -2.88 3.21
CA ALA A 118 -22.94 -2.12 3.86
C ALA A 118 -24.31 -2.20 3.15
N ASN A 119 -24.37 -2.74 1.93
CA ASN A 119 -25.60 -2.90 1.12
C ASN A 119 -26.05 -4.37 1.05
#